data_AF-A0A7H4ME59-F1
#
_entry.id   AF-A0A7H4ME59-F1
#
_cell.length_a   1.000
_cell.length_b   1.000
_cell.length_c   1.000
_cell.angle_alpha   90.00
_cell.angle_beta   90.00
_cell.angle_gamma   90.00
#
_symmetry.space_group_name_H-M   'P 1'
#
loop_
_entity.id
_entity.type
_entity.pdbx_description
1 polymer ?
#
loop_
_entity_poly.entity_id
_entity_poly.type
_entity_poly.pdbx_seq_one_letter_code
_entity_poly.pdbx_strand_id
1 'polypeptide(L)'
;MTPMLDWHGVLSGQPLQWIISGFLTTIWVSVAGILLATLLAVLLLALRLGGGRAGRGLVAAWVSLFRNTPLLVQLLFWYFAAWNLLPLAVKEVVNDEHAWSILPGNVWWLTPEFLCSMWGLGVFTSAFLVEEIASGLRAVSHGQREAALSQGFYAVAGAALYPPAAGAGQRLAADCRPVS
;
A
#
# COMPACT_ATOMS: atom_id res chain seq x y z
N MET A 1 -28.47 -19.30 -40.52
CA MET A 1 -28.66 -19.39 -39.06
C MET A 1 -28.01 -18.16 -38.45
N THR A 2 -28.78 -17.11 -38.17
CA THR A 2 -28.24 -15.95 -37.46
C THR A 2 -28.09 -16.36 -35.99
N PRO A 3 -26.89 -16.34 -35.40
CA PRO A 3 -26.77 -16.54 -33.96
C PRO A 3 -27.47 -15.36 -33.28
N MET A 4 -28.71 -15.56 -32.87
CA MET A 4 -29.42 -14.61 -32.04
C MET A 4 -28.74 -14.67 -30.67
N LEU A 5 -28.25 -13.53 -30.17
CA LEU A 5 -27.71 -13.42 -28.82
C LEU A 5 -28.78 -13.84 -27.81
N ASP A 6 -28.61 -15.01 -27.22
CA ASP A 6 -29.52 -15.57 -26.20
C ASP A 6 -29.16 -15.03 -24.81
N TRP A 7 -29.62 -13.82 -24.52
CA TRP A 7 -29.44 -13.20 -23.22
C TRP A 7 -30.16 -13.93 -22.09
N HIS A 8 -31.23 -14.66 -22.40
CA HIS A 8 -31.93 -15.47 -21.40
C HIS A 8 -31.05 -16.61 -20.91
N GLY A 9 -30.37 -17.32 -21.84
CA GLY A 9 -29.41 -18.37 -21.49
C GLY A 9 -28.23 -17.86 -20.63
N VAL A 10 -27.72 -16.66 -20.92
CA VAL A 10 -26.61 -16.04 -20.15
C VAL A 10 -27.04 -15.63 -18.75
N LEU A 11 -28.27 -15.12 -18.59
CA LEU A 11 -28.78 -14.60 -17.32
C LEU A 11 -29.61 -15.62 -16.53
N SER A 12 -29.54 -16.90 -16.86
CA SER A 12 -30.24 -17.98 -16.14
C SER A 12 -29.29 -19.11 -15.76
N GLY A 13 -29.69 -19.92 -14.77
CA GLY A 13 -28.97 -21.13 -14.37
C GLY A 13 -27.52 -20.89 -13.92
N GLN A 14 -26.61 -21.75 -14.38
CA GLN A 14 -25.20 -21.77 -14.00
C GLN A 14 -24.39 -20.56 -14.52
N PRO A 15 -24.57 -20.07 -15.76
CA PRO A 15 -23.88 -18.87 -16.25
C PRO A 15 -24.08 -17.64 -15.36
N LEU A 16 -25.31 -17.40 -14.89
CA LEU A 16 -25.61 -16.31 -13.96
C LEU A 16 -24.80 -16.46 -12.66
N GLN A 17 -24.68 -17.68 -12.13
CA GLN A 17 -23.91 -17.93 -10.91
C GLN A 17 -22.42 -17.64 -11.11
N TRP A 18 -21.83 -17.99 -12.26
CA TRP A 18 -20.43 -17.64 -12.56
C TRP A 18 -20.20 -16.14 -12.69
N ILE A 19 -21.14 -15.41 -13.27
CA ILE A 19 -21.07 -13.95 -13.36
C ILE A 19 -21.10 -13.34 -11.96
N ILE A 20 -22.02 -13.79 -11.11
CA ILE A 20 -22.14 -13.31 -9.73
C ILE A 20 -20.90 -13.67 -8.92
N SER A 21 -20.40 -14.92 -9.00
CA SER A 21 -19.22 -15.35 -8.26
C SER A 21 -17.96 -14.62 -8.72
N GLY A 22 -17.79 -14.38 -10.02
CA GLY A 22 -16.68 -13.60 -10.56
C GLY A 22 -16.73 -12.13 -10.12
N PHE A 23 -17.91 -11.52 -10.14
CA PHE A 23 -18.12 -10.17 -9.62
C PHE A 23 -17.79 -10.07 -8.13
N LEU A 24 -18.28 -11.00 -7.33
CA LEU A 24 -18.00 -11.05 -5.88
C LEU A 24 -16.53 -11.33 -5.59
N THR A 25 -15.87 -12.18 -6.39
CA THR A 25 -14.42 -12.41 -6.27
C THR A 25 -13.64 -11.11 -6.49
N THR A 26 -14.03 -10.30 -7.48
CA THR A 26 -13.41 -9.00 -7.73
C THR A 26 -13.57 -8.05 -6.55
N ILE A 27 -14.77 -8.00 -5.95
CA ILE A 27 -15.02 -7.20 -4.73
C ILE A 27 -14.14 -7.67 -3.59
N TRP A 28 -14.14 -8.97 -3.29
CA TRP A 28 -13.40 -9.53 -2.16
C TRP A 28 -11.89 -9.34 -2.32
N VAL A 29 -11.34 -9.60 -3.51
CA VAL A 29 -9.92 -9.35 -3.81
C VAL A 29 -9.59 -7.86 -3.66
N SER A 30 -10.45 -6.97 -4.14
CA SER A 30 -10.24 -5.52 -4.04
C SER A 30 -10.25 -5.05 -2.59
N VAL A 31 -11.24 -5.48 -1.79
CA VAL A 31 -11.34 -5.14 -0.36
C VAL A 31 -10.12 -5.66 0.40
N ALA A 32 -9.77 -6.93 0.22
CA ALA A 32 -8.64 -7.53 0.90
C ALA A 32 -7.30 -6.86 0.48
N GLY A 33 -7.15 -6.55 -0.80
CA GLY A 33 -6.00 -5.83 -1.34
C GLY A 33 -5.89 -4.40 -0.79
N ILE A 34 -6.99 -3.67 -0.68
CA ILE A 34 -7.02 -2.32 -0.08
C ILE A 34 -6.62 -2.39 1.40
N LEU A 35 -7.20 -3.32 2.17
CA LEU A 35 -6.87 -3.48 3.58
C LEU A 35 -5.37 -3.79 3.78
N LEU A 36 -4.83 -4.71 2.97
CA LEU A 36 -3.40 -5.03 2.97
C LEU A 36 -2.55 -3.81 2.57
N ALA A 37 -2.94 -3.09 1.51
CA ALA A 37 -2.23 -1.91 1.03
C ALA A 37 -2.18 -0.80 2.09
N THR A 38 -3.31 -0.51 2.74
CA THR A 38 -3.41 0.50 3.80
C THR A 38 -2.55 0.09 4.99
N LEU A 39 -2.62 -1.17 5.43
CA LEU A 39 -1.78 -1.67 6.52
C LEU A 39 -0.29 -1.49 6.19
N LEU A 40 0.15 -1.96 5.02
CA LEU A 40 1.54 -1.81 4.57
C LEU A 40 1.94 -0.34 4.45
N ALA A 41 1.08 0.53 3.92
CA ALA A 41 1.36 1.95 3.79
C ALA A 41 1.56 2.63 5.14
N VAL A 42 0.73 2.30 6.14
CA VAL A 42 0.89 2.81 7.51
C VAL A 42 2.22 2.36 8.11
N LEU A 43 2.57 1.08 7.97
CA LEU A 43 3.83 0.54 8.49
C LEU A 43 5.05 1.19 7.80
N LEU A 44 5.02 1.32 6.48
CA LEU A 44 6.09 1.96 5.69
C LEU A 44 6.21 3.45 6.00
N LEU A 45 5.10 4.16 6.22
CA LEU A 45 5.13 5.56 6.60
C LEU A 45 5.68 5.75 8.02
N ALA A 46 5.29 4.91 8.97
CA ALA A 46 5.87 4.89 10.31
C ALA A 46 7.38 4.64 10.25
N LEU A 47 7.84 3.68 9.44
CA LEU A 47 9.26 3.42 9.22
C LEU A 47 9.99 4.61 8.55
N ARG A 48 9.35 5.28 7.60
CA ARG A 48 9.92 6.47 6.92
C ARG A 48 10.11 7.64 7.88
N LEU A 49 9.16 7.86 8.78
CA LEU A 49 9.18 8.97 9.73
C LEU A 49 10.07 8.68 10.95
N GLY A 50 10.04 7.45 11.49
CA GLY A 50 10.79 7.06 12.69
C GLY A 50 12.16 6.43 12.45
N GLY A 51 12.40 5.80 11.31
CA GLY A 51 13.57 4.94 11.06
C GLY A 51 14.86 5.66 10.65
N GLY A 52 14.93 6.99 10.79
CA GLY A 52 16.12 7.77 10.44
C GLY A 52 16.53 7.65 8.96
N ARG A 53 17.84 7.69 8.68
CA ARG A 53 18.37 7.60 7.29
C ARG A 53 18.10 6.24 6.65
N ALA A 54 18.28 5.16 7.41
CA ALA A 54 18.08 3.80 6.93
C ALA A 54 16.61 3.53 6.59
N GLY A 55 15.67 3.87 7.49
CA GLY A 55 14.24 3.72 7.24
C GLY A 55 13.76 4.50 6.02
N ARG A 56 14.22 5.75 5.86
CA ARG A 56 13.94 6.53 4.64
C ARG A 56 14.49 5.88 3.37
N GLY A 57 15.71 5.34 3.42
CA GLY A 57 16.33 4.63 2.31
C GLY A 57 15.58 3.35 1.92
N LEU A 58 15.19 2.54 2.92
CA LEU A 58 14.42 1.30 2.70
C LEU A 58 13.07 1.58 2.07
N VAL A 59 12.32 2.56 2.59
CA VAL A 59 11.00 2.90 2.05
C VAL A 59 11.14 3.53 0.67
N ALA A 60 12.19 4.32 0.40
CA ALA A 60 12.47 4.83 -0.94
C ALA A 60 12.78 3.70 -1.93
N ALA A 61 13.56 2.68 -1.52
CA ALA A 61 13.85 1.51 -2.34
C ALA A 61 12.58 0.69 -2.62
N TRP A 62 11.75 0.44 -1.59
CA TRP A 62 10.45 -0.22 -1.73
C TRP A 62 9.57 0.50 -2.76
N VAL A 63 9.35 1.80 -2.55
CA VAL A 63 8.51 2.62 -3.43
C VAL A 63 9.06 2.64 -4.85
N SER A 64 10.37 2.81 -5.02
CA SER A 64 11.02 2.80 -6.33
C SER A 64 10.80 1.47 -7.06
N LEU A 65 11.03 0.34 -6.40
CA LEU A 65 10.86 -0.98 -6.99
C LEU A 65 9.42 -1.20 -7.48
N PHE A 66 8.43 -0.96 -6.62
CA PHE A 66 7.04 -1.28 -6.91
C PHE A 66 6.36 -0.28 -7.85
N ARG A 67 6.75 1.00 -7.85
CA ARG A 67 6.21 1.99 -8.79
C ARG A 67 6.85 1.93 -10.17
N ASN A 68 8.10 1.46 -10.27
CA ASN A 68 8.81 1.34 -11.55
C ASN A 68 8.62 -0.01 -12.25
N THR A 69 7.91 -0.96 -11.63
CA THR A 69 7.63 -2.28 -12.22
C THR A 69 6.17 -2.36 -12.65
N PRO A 70 5.85 -2.76 -13.91
CA PRO A 70 4.45 -2.88 -14.36
C PRO A 70 3.64 -3.83 -13.47
N LEU A 71 2.41 -3.43 -13.11
CA LEU A 71 1.54 -4.24 -12.24
C LEU A 71 1.35 -5.66 -12.76
N LEU A 72 1.19 -5.83 -14.08
CA LEU A 72 1.05 -7.15 -14.70
C LEU A 72 2.28 -8.04 -14.45
N VAL A 73 3.49 -7.48 -14.56
CA VAL A 73 4.73 -8.22 -14.25
C VAL A 73 4.76 -8.65 -12.78
N GLN A 74 4.28 -7.80 -11.88
CA GLN A 74 4.22 -8.14 -10.46
C GLN A 74 3.22 -9.27 -10.19
N LEU A 75 2.01 -9.20 -10.75
CA LEU A 75 1.02 -10.27 -10.61
C LEU A 75 1.54 -11.60 -11.16
N LEU A 76 2.18 -11.57 -12.34
CA LEU A 76 2.83 -12.75 -12.90
C LEU A 76 3.97 -13.25 -12.01
N PHE A 77 4.79 -12.37 -11.45
CA PHE A 77 5.87 -12.74 -10.54
C PHE A 77 5.33 -13.43 -9.28
N TRP A 78 4.30 -12.86 -8.63
CA TRP A 78 3.73 -13.44 -7.42
C TRP A 78 3.09 -14.81 -7.68
N TYR A 79 2.41 -14.96 -8.82
CA TYR A 79 1.74 -16.21 -9.17
C TYR A 79 2.69 -17.28 -9.72
N PHE A 80 3.61 -16.95 -10.63
CA PHE A 80 4.48 -17.93 -11.27
C PHE A 80 5.81 -18.15 -10.55
N ALA A 81 6.41 -17.11 -9.97
CA ALA A 81 7.70 -17.24 -9.30
C ALA A 81 7.54 -17.47 -7.79
N ALA A 82 6.88 -16.55 -7.07
CA ALA A 82 6.81 -16.61 -5.62
C ALA A 82 6.01 -17.82 -5.11
N TRP A 83 4.86 -18.10 -5.70
CA TRP A 83 4.05 -19.27 -5.36
C TRP A 83 4.82 -20.59 -5.56
N ASN A 84 5.51 -20.75 -6.69
CA ASN A 84 6.24 -21.99 -6.98
C ASN A 84 7.45 -22.18 -6.07
N LEU A 85 8.01 -21.10 -5.55
CA LEU A 85 9.10 -21.11 -4.57
C LEU A 85 8.65 -21.58 -3.17
N LEU A 86 7.35 -21.56 -2.87
CA LEU A 86 6.84 -22.05 -1.58
C LEU A 86 7.09 -23.56 -1.41
N PRO A 87 7.36 -24.02 -0.17
CA PRO A 87 7.46 -25.45 0.14
C PRO A 87 6.21 -26.22 -0.29
N LEU A 88 6.40 -27.47 -0.73
CA LEU A 88 5.29 -28.33 -1.19
C LEU A 88 4.18 -28.44 -0.13
N ALA A 89 4.55 -28.64 1.14
CA ALA A 89 3.59 -28.72 2.24
C ALA A 89 2.70 -27.47 2.36
N VAL A 90 3.22 -26.28 2.09
CA VAL A 90 2.42 -25.04 2.11
C VAL A 90 1.44 -25.00 0.93
N LYS A 91 1.89 -25.45 -0.25
CA LYS A 91 1.04 -25.49 -1.45
C LYS A 91 -0.09 -26.50 -1.30
N GLU A 92 0.18 -27.66 -0.72
CA GLU A 92 -0.84 -28.66 -0.40
C GLU A 92 -1.88 -28.09 0.58
N VAL A 93 -1.43 -27.51 1.68
CA VAL A 93 -2.33 -26.87 2.67
C VAL A 93 -3.14 -25.71 2.09
N VAL A 94 -2.68 -25.00 1.07
CA VAL A 94 -3.49 -23.94 0.46
C VAL A 94 -4.40 -24.49 -0.65
N ASN A 95 -3.99 -25.53 -1.36
CA ASN A 95 -4.77 -26.12 -2.44
C ASN A 95 -5.84 -27.13 -1.96
N ASP A 96 -5.72 -27.62 -0.73
CA ASP A 96 -6.72 -28.50 -0.12
C ASP A 96 -8.06 -27.76 0.08
N GLU A 97 -9.17 -28.52 0.04
CA GLU A 97 -10.50 -27.96 0.24
C GLU A 97 -10.74 -27.61 1.71
N HIS A 98 -10.80 -26.32 2.00
CA HIS A 98 -11.10 -25.81 3.34
C HIS A 98 -12.52 -25.26 3.38
N ALA A 99 -13.42 -25.95 4.09
CA ALA A 99 -14.80 -25.48 4.26
C ALA A 99 -14.89 -24.08 4.91
N TRP A 100 -13.88 -23.68 5.69
CA TRP A 100 -13.79 -22.36 6.32
C TRP A 100 -13.25 -21.26 5.38
N SER A 101 -12.74 -21.62 4.20
CA SER A 101 -12.19 -20.65 3.24
C SER A 101 -13.21 -20.09 2.26
N ILE A 102 -14.51 -20.20 2.56
CA ILE A 102 -15.60 -19.77 1.69
C ILE A 102 -16.19 -18.46 2.23
N LEU A 103 -16.02 -17.39 1.47
CA LEU A 103 -16.64 -16.08 1.73
C LEU A 103 -18.09 -16.05 1.21
N PRO A 104 -18.91 -15.10 1.72
CA PRO A 104 -20.25 -14.87 1.19
C PRO A 104 -20.25 -14.72 -0.33
N GLY A 105 -21.14 -15.46 -0.99
CA GLY A 105 -21.18 -15.52 -2.46
C GLY A 105 -20.45 -16.69 -3.10
N ASN A 106 -20.11 -17.72 -2.32
CA ASN A 106 -19.39 -18.92 -2.79
C ASN A 106 -18.02 -18.57 -3.39
N VAL A 107 -17.31 -17.63 -2.76
CA VAL A 107 -15.99 -17.17 -3.19
C VAL A 107 -14.93 -17.80 -2.31
N TRP A 108 -13.98 -18.51 -2.92
CA TRP A 108 -12.87 -19.13 -2.21
C TRP A 108 -11.73 -18.13 -2.08
N TRP A 109 -11.32 -17.82 -0.85
CA TRP A 109 -10.27 -16.82 -0.61
C TRP A 109 -8.89 -17.45 -0.39
N LEU A 110 -8.86 -18.71 0.05
CA LEU A 110 -7.65 -19.48 0.24
C LEU A 110 -7.33 -20.23 -1.06
N THR A 111 -7.08 -19.49 -2.13
CA THR A 111 -6.61 -20.05 -3.41
C THR A 111 -5.38 -19.28 -3.87
N PRO A 112 -4.46 -19.89 -4.65
CA PRO A 112 -3.29 -19.19 -5.17
C PRO A 112 -3.66 -17.92 -5.96
N GLU A 113 -4.71 -17.97 -6.77
CA GLU A 113 -5.16 -16.84 -7.58
C GLU A 113 -5.60 -15.68 -6.71
N PHE A 114 -6.40 -15.95 -5.67
CA PHE A 114 -6.87 -14.93 -4.74
C PHE A 114 -5.71 -14.34 -3.94
N LEU A 115 -4.88 -15.19 -3.33
CA LEU A 115 -3.79 -14.76 -2.45
C LEU A 115 -2.71 -13.98 -3.21
N CYS A 116 -2.28 -14.47 -4.38
CA CYS A 116 -1.30 -13.78 -5.20
C CYS A 116 -1.84 -12.46 -5.75
N SER A 117 -3.11 -12.41 -6.15
CA SER A 117 -3.74 -11.16 -6.62
C SER A 117 -3.90 -10.14 -5.49
N MET A 118 -4.41 -10.57 -4.34
CA MET A 118 -4.52 -9.74 -3.13
C MET A 118 -3.15 -9.18 -2.72
N TRP A 119 -2.13 -10.04 -2.67
CA TRP A 119 -0.78 -9.64 -2.30
C TRP A 119 -0.17 -8.68 -3.31
N GLY A 120 -0.21 -9.02 -4.60
CA GLY A 120 0.33 -8.20 -5.68
C GLY A 120 -0.31 -6.82 -5.77
N LEU A 121 -1.65 -6.76 -5.71
CA LEU A 121 -2.39 -5.50 -5.66
C LEU A 121 -2.08 -4.71 -4.38
N GLY A 122 -1.96 -5.41 -3.24
CA GLY A 122 -1.66 -4.82 -1.94
C GLY A 122 -0.29 -4.14 -1.90
N VAL A 123 0.77 -4.84 -2.30
CA VAL A 123 2.14 -4.28 -2.29
C VAL A 123 2.28 -3.14 -3.31
N PHE A 124 1.71 -3.29 -4.50
CA PHE A 124 1.70 -2.23 -5.51
C PHE A 124 1.03 -0.98 -4.97
N THR A 125 -0.23 -1.11 -4.52
CA THR A 125 -1.02 0.03 -4.02
C THR A 125 -0.38 0.68 -2.79
N SER A 126 0.24 -0.10 -1.90
CA SER A 126 0.94 0.44 -0.73
C SER A 126 2.05 1.44 -1.10
N ALA A 127 2.77 1.17 -2.19
CA ALA A 127 3.85 2.03 -2.66
C ALA A 127 3.34 3.37 -3.20
N PHE A 128 2.18 3.39 -3.86
CA PHE A 128 1.50 4.61 -4.28
C PHE A 128 0.97 5.40 -3.08
N LEU A 129 0.27 4.73 -2.16
CA LEU A 129 -0.28 5.36 -0.95
C LEU A 129 0.79 6.06 -0.11
N VAL A 130 1.96 5.45 0.06
CA VAL A 130 3.08 6.05 0.80
C VAL A 130 3.55 7.37 0.16
N GLU A 131 3.57 7.45 -1.17
CA GLU A 131 3.98 8.66 -1.89
C GLU A 131 2.89 9.72 -1.96
N GLU A 132 1.63 9.32 -2.09
CA GLU A 132 0.48 10.22 -2.02
C GLU A 132 0.38 10.86 -0.64
N ILE A 133 0.50 10.08 0.43
CA ILE A 133 0.51 10.63 1.79
C ILE A 133 1.74 11.51 2.00
N ALA A 134 2.93 11.09 1.56
CA ALA A 134 4.14 11.90 1.71
C ALA A 134 4.08 13.22 0.93
N SER A 135 3.49 13.22 -0.27
CA SER A 135 3.28 14.45 -1.05
C SER A 135 2.22 15.35 -0.40
N GLY A 136 1.14 14.77 0.14
CA GLY A 136 0.14 15.48 0.93
C GLY A 136 0.74 16.17 2.16
N LEU A 137 1.63 15.49 2.89
CA LEU A 137 2.35 16.09 4.03
C LEU A 137 3.27 17.25 3.61
N ARG A 138 3.90 17.16 2.44
CA ARG A 138 4.78 18.20 1.88
C ARG A 138 4.00 19.41 1.34
N ALA A 139 2.75 19.23 0.94
CA ALA A 139 1.90 20.30 0.43
C ALA A 139 1.47 21.32 1.50
N VAL A 140 1.61 21.00 2.80
CA VAL A 140 1.30 21.92 3.91
C VAL A 140 2.24 23.13 3.88
N SER A 141 1.67 24.33 3.86
CA SER A 141 2.43 25.58 3.72
C SER A 141 3.35 25.87 4.91
N HIS A 142 4.44 26.60 4.64
CA HIS A 142 5.40 26.99 5.66
C HIS A 142 4.76 27.83 6.77
N GLY A 143 3.90 28.80 6.43
CA GLY A 143 3.22 29.63 7.44
C GLY A 143 2.38 28.83 8.45
N GLN A 144 1.75 27.73 8.02
CA GLN A 144 1.00 26.84 8.92
C GLN A 144 1.94 26.04 9.83
N ARG A 145 3.10 25.62 9.32
CA ARG A 145 4.12 24.94 10.12
C ARG A 145 4.75 25.88 11.15
N GLU A 146 5.10 27.10 10.75
CA GLU A 146 5.67 28.12 11.65
C GLU A 146 4.66 28.59 12.70
N ALA A 147 3.38 28.71 12.35
CA ALA A 147 2.31 29.00 13.29
C ALA A 147 2.16 27.88 14.33
N ALA A 148 2.20 26.61 13.92
CA ALA A 148 2.13 25.47 14.83
C ALA A 148 3.34 25.45 15.81
N LEU A 149 4.54 25.74 15.31
CA LEU A 149 5.73 25.89 16.14
C LEU A 149 5.58 27.06 17.15
N SER A 150 5.00 28.18 16.72
CA SER A 150 4.75 29.36 17.55
C SER A 150 3.70 29.11 18.65
N GLN A 151 2.75 28.20 18.41
CA GLN A 151 1.77 27.75 19.40
C GLN A 151 2.32 26.71 20.39
N GLY A 152 3.59 26.34 20.27
CA GLY A 152 4.23 25.39 21.17
C GLY A 152 3.99 23.92 20.81
N PHE A 153 3.60 23.60 19.58
CA PHE A 153 3.60 22.21 19.09
C PHE A 153 5.03 21.74 18.77
N TYR A 154 5.86 21.63 19.79
CA TYR A 154 7.21 21.06 19.73
C TYR A 154 7.17 19.54 19.92
N ALA A 155 6.57 18.82 18.99
CA ALA A 155 6.64 17.35 19.00
C ALA A 155 6.86 16.80 17.58
N VAL A 156 8.00 16.10 17.44
CA VAL A 156 8.43 15.23 16.34
C VAL A 156 8.88 15.90 15.02
N ALA A 157 8.45 17.12 14.69
CA ALA A 157 8.85 17.76 13.42
C ALA A 157 10.28 18.34 13.41
N GLY A 158 10.78 18.81 14.56
CA GLY A 158 12.04 19.58 14.63
C GLY A 158 13.29 18.77 14.26
N ALA A 159 13.43 17.54 14.77
CA ALA A 159 14.65 16.74 14.57
C ALA A 159 14.73 16.01 13.22
N ALA A 160 13.59 15.80 12.55
CA ALA A 160 13.53 15.12 11.25
C ALA A 160 13.59 16.09 10.05
N LEU A 161 13.05 17.31 10.19
CA LEU A 161 13.10 18.33 9.14
C LEU A 161 14.31 19.26 9.25
N TYR A 162 14.79 19.54 10.47
CA TYR A 162 15.96 20.38 10.71
C TYR A 162 17.04 19.52 11.37
N PRO A 163 17.99 18.90 10.62
CA PRO A 163 19.23 18.49 11.25
C PRO A 163 19.81 19.74 11.93
N PRO A 164 20.40 19.64 13.13
CA PRO A 164 21.03 20.79 13.75
C PRO A 164 22.05 21.34 12.76
N ALA A 165 21.73 22.48 12.16
CA ALA A 165 22.70 23.27 11.43
C ALA A 165 23.71 23.71 12.49
N ALA A 166 24.83 23.00 12.54
CA ALA A 166 26.00 23.43 13.27
C ALA A 166 26.28 24.89 12.87
N GLY A 167 25.96 25.84 13.76
CA GLY A 167 26.39 27.24 13.62
C GLY A 167 25.31 28.33 13.56
N ALA A 168 24.01 28.03 13.51
CA ALA A 168 23.00 29.12 13.41
C ALA A 168 22.76 29.85 14.75
N GLY A 169 23.00 29.19 15.90
CA GLY A 169 22.80 29.76 17.23
C GLY A 169 23.80 30.85 17.64
N GLN A 170 24.87 31.09 16.88
CA GLN A 170 25.85 32.14 17.20
C GLN A 170 25.60 33.46 16.47
N ARG A 171 24.75 33.50 15.42
CA ARG A 171 24.51 34.73 14.65
C ARG A 171 23.41 35.61 15.23
N LEU A 172 22.43 35.04 15.92
CA LEU A 172 21.35 35.82 16.57
C LEU A 172 21.79 36.48 17.89
N ALA A 173 22.84 35.99 18.54
CA ALA A 173 23.37 36.61 19.78
C ALA A 173 24.30 37.82 19.51
N ALA A 174 24.74 38.02 18.27
CA ALA A 174 25.65 39.11 17.92
C ALA A 174 24.92 40.44 17.60
N ASP A 175 23.62 40.38 17.26
CA ASP A 175 22.84 41.52 16.76
C ASP A 175 22.05 42.27 17.86
N CYS A 176 22.11 41.79 19.11
CA CYS A 176 21.46 42.41 20.26
C CYS A 176 22.44 43.20 21.15
N ARG A 177 23.50 43.79 20.59
CA ARG A 177 24.30 44.77 21.35
C ARG A 177 23.59 46.13 21.31
N PRO A 178 23.32 46.78 22.46
CA PRO A 178 22.77 48.12 22.47
C PRO A 178 23.76 49.07 21.78
N VAL A 179 23.27 49.80 20.78
CA VAL A 179 23.96 50.94 20.20
C VAL A 179 23.96 52.04 21.26
N SER A 180 25.10 52.21 21.93
CA SER A 180 25.43 53.37 22.75
C SER A 180 26.13 54.43 21.90
#